data_AF-A0A924V7I4-F1
#
_entry.id   AF-A0A924V7I4-F1
#
_cell.length_a   1.000
_cell.length_b   1.000
_cell.length_c   1.000
_cell.angle_alpha   90.00
_cell.angle_beta   90.00
_cell.angle_gamma   90.00
#
_symmetry.space_group_name_H-M   'P 1'
#
loop_
_entity.id
_entity.type
_entity.pdbx_description
1 polymer ?
#
loop_
_entity_poly.entity_id
_entity_poly.type
_entity_poly.pdbx_seq_one_letter_code
_entity_poly.pdbx_strand_id
1 'polypeptide(L)'
;NGPGNVSLKNGLGSNVSSYPVAVLNLNSAILGVAQNDNQYVNLWNADPVDAAAGQLDISDIATKFNFTPSNPANPVIPQVSAMRFFQFDIAADHLDSMSFPEGSIVDFGDGIKQKFDAVTPLDPSIGFYQIFSGVIQTYIVNGTYNVPGSAFTLNNTVYVMTKTYSNASNKTITVYHNDNDYYLYNDNANGTPGTETSHLLSNLRGHLPIHTKGIHFTSTQQASFNTFANLNLSEFFQNVEFFGMRWGYTSNFFTNYNFGVLTFPNIKAIDFGANRTTNDLVKIIAGTADLVAKYPHLISIGLKQSQYTPDLNLAIANVQQFIMGNYETGNILLPADYDRILIQLASGKTDTGGRIVISGGLSRTAASDAAVSTLLAQGMTVQLN
;
A
#
# COMPACT_ATOMS: atom_id res chain seq x y z
N ASN A 1 15.50 -23.07 -38.65
CA ASN A 1 15.11 -22.05 -37.65
C ASN A 1 14.98 -22.73 -36.32
N GLY A 2 15.94 -22.52 -35.41
CA GLY A 2 15.93 -23.15 -34.08
C GLY A 2 14.83 -22.58 -33.18
N PRO A 3 14.58 -23.20 -32.02
CA PRO A 3 13.61 -22.70 -31.05
C PRO A 3 13.95 -21.26 -30.66
N GLY A 4 12.92 -20.42 -30.60
CA GLY A 4 13.06 -19.06 -30.10
C GLY A 4 13.11 -19.08 -28.58
N ASN A 5 14.07 -18.40 -27.97
CA ASN A 5 14.07 -18.21 -26.52
C ASN A 5 13.05 -17.12 -26.15
N VAL A 6 12.10 -17.47 -25.30
CA VAL A 6 11.08 -16.55 -24.79
C VAL A 6 11.25 -16.39 -23.28
N SER A 7 11.13 -15.17 -22.78
CA SER A 7 11.21 -14.89 -21.33
C SER A 7 9.81 -14.69 -20.78
N LEU A 8 9.59 -15.14 -19.54
CA LEU A 8 8.36 -14.90 -18.82
C LEU A 8 8.20 -13.41 -18.52
N LYS A 9 7.10 -12.81 -18.97
CA LYS A 9 6.82 -11.39 -18.82
C LYS A 9 5.63 -11.14 -17.89
N ASN A 10 5.67 -10.05 -17.13
CA ASN A 10 4.48 -9.54 -16.46
C ASN A 10 3.60 -8.74 -17.45
N GLY A 11 2.44 -8.27 -17.01
CA GLY A 11 1.54 -7.46 -17.85
C GLY A 11 2.12 -6.11 -18.31
N LEU A 12 3.26 -5.68 -17.76
CA LEU A 12 4.03 -4.52 -18.22
C LEU A 12 5.17 -4.87 -19.19
N GLY A 13 5.31 -6.15 -19.59
CA GLY A 13 6.39 -6.61 -20.47
C GLY A 13 7.77 -6.75 -19.79
N SER A 14 7.84 -6.52 -18.48
CA SER A 14 9.05 -6.71 -17.68
C SER A 14 9.26 -8.19 -17.35
N ASN A 15 10.51 -8.62 -17.17
CA ASN A 15 10.81 -10.01 -16.83
C ASN A 15 10.28 -10.35 -15.43
N VAL A 16 9.63 -11.50 -15.30
CA VAL A 16 9.32 -12.08 -13.99
C VAL A 16 10.53 -12.87 -13.51
N SER A 17 10.96 -12.61 -12.27
CA SER A 17 12.20 -13.17 -11.71
C SER A 17 11.99 -14.37 -10.79
N SER A 18 10.74 -14.69 -10.42
CA SER A 18 10.44 -15.68 -9.39
C SER A 18 9.05 -16.30 -9.56
N TYR A 19 8.89 -17.48 -8.97
CA TYR A 19 7.61 -18.16 -8.75
C TYR A 19 7.18 -17.97 -7.28
N PRO A 20 5.89 -18.14 -6.94
CA PRO A 20 4.77 -18.55 -7.80
C PRO A 20 4.22 -17.44 -8.71
N VAL A 21 3.59 -17.86 -9.81
CA VAL A 21 2.90 -16.97 -10.76
C VAL A 21 1.60 -17.58 -11.26
N ALA A 22 0.62 -16.75 -11.60
CA ALA A 22 -0.50 -17.16 -12.41
C ALA A 22 -0.09 -17.22 -13.88
N VAL A 23 -0.38 -18.34 -14.52
CA VAL A 23 -0.17 -18.56 -15.96
C VAL A 23 -1.33 -17.96 -16.71
N LEU A 24 -1.04 -17.08 -17.67
CA LEU A 24 -2.04 -16.52 -18.57
C LEU A 24 -1.91 -17.17 -19.95
N ASN A 25 -3.05 -17.51 -20.56
CA ASN A 25 -3.07 -17.86 -21.98
C ASN A 25 -2.98 -16.60 -22.86
N LEU A 26 -2.88 -16.81 -24.18
CA LEU A 26 -2.79 -15.72 -25.17
C LEU A 26 -3.99 -14.74 -25.15
N ASN A 27 -5.13 -15.14 -24.58
CA ASN A 27 -6.30 -14.30 -24.39
C ASN A 27 -6.36 -13.63 -22.99
N SER A 28 -5.26 -13.67 -22.23
CA SER A 28 -5.17 -13.17 -20.86
C SER A 28 -6.08 -13.86 -19.85
N ALA A 29 -6.54 -15.08 -20.13
CA ALA A 29 -7.28 -15.89 -19.16
C ALA A 29 -6.31 -16.64 -18.24
N ILE A 30 -6.64 -16.71 -16.94
CA ILE A 30 -5.83 -17.44 -15.96
C ILE A 30 -6.06 -18.95 -16.12
N LEU A 31 -4.99 -19.68 -16.41
CA LEU A 31 -4.98 -21.14 -16.54
C LEU A 31 -4.75 -21.86 -15.21
N GLY A 32 -4.03 -21.21 -14.29
CA GLY A 32 -3.68 -21.78 -13.00
C GLY A 32 -2.48 -21.07 -12.39
N VAL A 33 -2.01 -21.57 -11.25
CA VAL A 33 -0.80 -21.07 -10.58
C VAL A 33 0.34 -22.06 -10.74
N ALA A 34 1.45 -21.61 -11.30
CA ALA A 34 2.69 -22.35 -11.39
C ALA A 34 3.62 -22.00 -10.22
N GLN A 35 4.21 -23.03 -9.60
CA GLN A 35 5.24 -22.92 -8.56
C GLN A 35 6.66 -23.06 -9.13
N ASN A 36 6.81 -23.45 -10.40
CA ASN A 36 8.09 -23.64 -11.09
C ASN A 36 7.88 -23.72 -12.61
N ASP A 37 8.99 -23.73 -13.37
CA ASP A 37 8.99 -23.77 -14.83
C ASP A 37 8.25 -24.98 -15.42
N ASN A 38 8.38 -26.17 -14.82
CA ASN A 38 7.64 -27.37 -15.27
C ASN A 38 6.13 -27.16 -15.20
N GLN A 39 5.63 -26.65 -14.07
CA GLN A 39 4.20 -26.40 -13.92
C GLN A 39 3.71 -25.31 -14.85
N TYR A 40 4.53 -24.28 -15.10
CA TYR A 40 4.22 -23.23 -16.07
C TYR A 40 4.02 -23.82 -17.47
N VAL A 41 5.01 -24.56 -17.95
CA VAL A 41 4.99 -25.20 -19.28
C VAL A 41 3.81 -26.14 -19.41
N ASN A 42 3.53 -26.95 -18.39
CA ASN A 42 2.40 -27.89 -18.41
C ASN A 42 1.05 -27.17 -18.49
N LEU A 43 0.85 -26.09 -17.72
CA LEU A 43 -0.39 -25.31 -17.77
C LEU A 43 -0.58 -24.64 -19.14
N TRP A 44 0.48 -24.00 -19.65
CA TRP A 44 0.45 -23.29 -20.93
C TRP A 44 0.21 -24.26 -22.11
N ASN A 45 0.98 -25.35 -22.20
CA ASN A 45 0.82 -26.32 -23.29
C ASN A 45 -0.51 -27.10 -23.25
N ALA A 46 -1.20 -27.14 -22.10
CA ALA A 46 -2.50 -27.78 -21.97
C ALA A 46 -3.66 -26.90 -22.48
N ASP A 47 -3.47 -25.58 -22.62
CA ASP A 47 -4.48 -24.68 -23.14
C ASP A 47 -4.57 -24.79 -24.68
N PRO A 48 -5.77 -25.00 -25.26
CA PRO A 48 -5.91 -25.15 -26.70
C PRO A 48 -5.54 -23.91 -27.53
N VAL A 49 -5.70 -22.69 -26.98
CA VAL A 49 -5.36 -21.43 -27.67
C VAL A 49 -3.84 -21.31 -27.75
N ASP A 50 -3.15 -21.61 -26.67
CA ASP A 50 -1.70 -21.59 -26.56
C ASP A 50 -1.05 -22.70 -27.43
N ALA A 51 -1.56 -23.93 -27.34
CA ALA A 51 -1.09 -25.07 -28.13
C ALA A 51 -1.24 -24.85 -29.65
N ALA A 52 -2.24 -24.05 -30.07
CA ALA A 52 -2.39 -23.67 -31.48
C ALA A 52 -1.26 -22.75 -31.96
N ALA A 53 -0.65 -21.96 -31.09
CA ALA A 53 0.51 -21.11 -31.42
C ALA A 53 1.82 -21.92 -31.45
N GLY A 54 1.98 -22.91 -30.57
CA GLY A 54 3.16 -23.76 -30.53
C GLY A 54 3.30 -24.52 -29.21
N GLN A 55 4.53 -24.89 -28.89
CA GLN A 55 4.88 -25.61 -27.66
C GLN A 55 6.01 -24.87 -26.92
N LEU A 56 5.88 -24.77 -25.60
CA LEU A 56 6.97 -24.39 -24.71
C LEU A 56 7.69 -25.63 -24.19
N ASP A 57 9.01 -25.52 -24.09
CA ASP A 57 9.87 -26.44 -23.38
C ASP A 57 10.77 -25.66 -22.42
N ILE A 58 11.27 -26.34 -21.39
CA ILE A 58 12.10 -25.71 -20.35
C ILE A 58 13.44 -25.28 -20.93
N SER A 59 13.90 -24.09 -20.53
CA SER A 59 15.27 -23.61 -20.75
C SER A 59 16.16 -23.98 -19.55
N ASP A 60 17.47 -23.98 -19.76
CA ASP A 60 18.48 -23.98 -18.71
C ASP A 60 18.51 -22.70 -17.86
N ILE A 61 17.81 -21.64 -18.29
CA ILE A 61 17.67 -20.39 -17.57
C ILE A 61 16.26 -20.30 -16.97
N ALA A 62 16.17 -20.16 -15.64
CA ALA A 62 14.89 -19.99 -14.93
C ALA A 62 14.06 -18.83 -15.52
N THR A 63 12.75 -19.02 -15.57
CA THR A 63 11.76 -18.09 -16.16
C THR A 63 12.00 -17.75 -17.64
N LYS A 64 12.79 -18.58 -18.34
CA LYS A 64 12.88 -18.61 -19.80
C LYS A 64 12.46 -19.97 -20.32
N PHE A 65 11.99 -19.98 -21.56
CA PHE A 65 11.50 -21.17 -22.22
C PHE A 65 12.00 -21.22 -23.65
N ASN A 66 12.22 -22.43 -24.14
CA ASN A 66 12.38 -22.70 -25.56
C ASN A 66 10.99 -22.75 -26.19
N PHE A 67 10.76 -22.03 -27.28
CA PHE A 67 9.48 -22.04 -28.00
C PHE A 67 9.63 -22.68 -29.38
N THR A 68 8.78 -23.68 -29.65
CA THR A 68 8.65 -24.34 -30.94
C THR A 68 7.32 -23.94 -31.58
N PRO A 69 7.32 -23.12 -32.66
CA PRO A 69 6.08 -22.65 -33.29
C PRO A 69 5.34 -23.79 -34.02
N SER A 70 4.01 -23.77 -33.99
CA SER A 70 3.17 -24.75 -34.71
C SER A 70 3.28 -24.61 -36.23
N ASN A 71 3.55 -23.39 -36.72
CA ASN A 71 3.84 -23.10 -38.13
C ASN A 71 5.28 -22.56 -38.31
N PRO A 72 6.27 -23.42 -38.60
CA PRO A 72 7.66 -23.01 -38.77
C PRO A 72 7.92 -22.08 -39.97
N ALA A 73 7.02 -22.07 -40.96
CA ALA A 73 7.17 -21.25 -42.17
C ALA A 73 6.84 -19.77 -41.93
N ASN A 74 6.03 -19.48 -40.90
CA ASN A 74 5.68 -18.13 -40.47
C ASN A 74 5.56 -18.09 -38.94
N PRO A 75 6.69 -18.11 -38.20
CA PRO A 75 6.66 -18.24 -36.75
C PRO A 75 6.16 -16.95 -36.10
N VAL A 76 5.05 -17.04 -35.36
CA VAL A 76 4.63 -16.00 -34.42
C VAL A 76 5.10 -16.40 -33.04
N ILE A 77 6.10 -15.68 -32.50
CA ILE A 77 6.63 -15.95 -31.17
C ILE A 77 5.73 -15.23 -30.15
N PRO A 78 5.01 -15.96 -29.29
CA PRO A 78 4.12 -15.34 -28.32
C PRO A 78 4.90 -14.65 -27.20
N GLN A 79 4.28 -13.62 -26.62
CA GLN A 79 4.68 -13.16 -25.30
C GLN A 79 4.12 -14.14 -24.26
N VAL A 80 5.01 -14.85 -23.58
CA VAL A 80 4.63 -15.73 -22.47
C VAL A 80 4.40 -14.87 -21.23
N SER A 81 3.17 -14.86 -20.73
CA SER A 81 2.73 -13.86 -19.76
C SER A 81 2.31 -14.49 -18.43
N ALA A 82 2.74 -13.87 -17.34
CA ALA A 82 2.39 -14.24 -15.99
C ALA A 82 1.93 -13.03 -15.18
N MET A 83 1.14 -13.29 -14.15
CA MET A 83 0.88 -12.32 -13.08
C MET A 83 1.40 -12.87 -11.77
N ARG A 84 2.15 -12.04 -11.02
CA ARG A 84 2.34 -12.30 -9.60
C ARG A 84 1.06 -11.97 -8.85
N PHE A 85 1.00 -12.44 -7.61
CA PHE A 85 -0.18 -12.24 -6.80
C PHE A 85 0.15 -12.15 -5.32
N PHE A 86 -0.72 -11.45 -4.61
CA PHE A 86 -0.86 -11.54 -3.17
C PHE A 86 -2.24 -12.08 -2.82
N GLN A 87 -2.35 -12.58 -1.60
CA GLN A 87 -3.57 -13.15 -1.06
C GLN A 87 -3.82 -12.62 0.33
N PHE A 88 -5.08 -12.64 0.72
CA PHE A 88 -5.52 -12.46 2.08
C PHE A 88 -6.82 -13.23 2.27
N ASP A 89 -7.13 -13.51 3.52
CA ASP A 89 -8.33 -14.26 3.88
C ASP A 89 -9.35 -13.33 4.54
N ILE A 90 -10.63 -13.62 4.32
CA ILE A 90 -11.76 -12.93 4.93
C ILE A 90 -12.75 -13.96 5.46
N ALA A 91 -13.07 -13.87 6.75
CA ALA A 91 -14.08 -14.70 7.42
C ALA A 91 -15.39 -13.93 7.64
N ALA A 92 -15.89 -13.29 6.57
CA ALA A 92 -17.06 -12.42 6.60
C ALA A 92 -17.94 -12.64 5.36
N ASP A 93 -19.20 -12.24 5.46
CA ASP A 93 -20.12 -12.16 4.32
C ASP A 93 -19.98 -10.84 3.55
N HIS A 94 -19.13 -9.93 4.00
CA HIS A 94 -18.90 -8.65 3.32
C HIS A 94 -17.44 -8.19 3.41
N LEU A 95 -16.82 -7.91 2.26
CA LEU A 95 -15.62 -7.10 2.14
C LEU A 95 -16.07 -5.65 1.95
N ASP A 96 -15.71 -4.75 2.87
CA ASP A 96 -16.05 -3.33 2.77
C ASP A 96 -15.16 -2.61 1.75
N SER A 97 -13.85 -2.65 1.93
CA SER A 97 -12.96 -1.78 1.19
C SER A 97 -11.57 -2.38 1.11
N MET A 98 -11.10 -2.62 -0.09
CA MET A 98 -9.71 -2.99 -0.35
C MET A 98 -9.28 -2.37 -1.67
N SER A 99 -8.05 -1.89 -1.71
CA SER A 99 -7.47 -1.34 -2.92
C SER A 99 -6.90 -2.41 -3.85
N PHE A 100 -7.08 -2.21 -5.15
CA PHE A 100 -6.56 -3.09 -6.19
C PHE A 100 -5.90 -2.25 -7.30
N PRO A 101 -4.73 -2.68 -7.81
CA PRO A 101 -4.07 -1.96 -8.89
C PRO A 101 -4.84 -2.14 -10.20
N GLU A 102 -4.79 -1.12 -11.05
CA GLU A 102 -5.31 -1.21 -12.42
C GLU A 102 -4.67 -2.37 -13.20
N GLY A 103 -5.48 -3.02 -14.02
CA GLY A 103 -5.14 -4.22 -14.78
C GLY A 103 -5.12 -5.51 -13.95
N SER A 104 -5.42 -5.47 -12.65
CA SER A 104 -5.49 -6.68 -11.82
C SER A 104 -6.66 -7.58 -12.17
N ILE A 105 -6.53 -8.87 -11.88
CA ILE A 105 -7.63 -9.82 -11.82
C ILE A 105 -7.78 -10.22 -10.35
N VAL A 106 -8.98 -10.10 -9.80
CA VAL A 106 -9.28 -10.52 -8.43
C VAL A 106 -10.14 -11.77 -8.48
N ASP A 107 -9.67 -12.84 -7.87
CA ASP A 107 -10.45 -14.02 -7.54
C ASP A 107 -10.96 -13.87 -6.10
N PHE A 108 -12.28 -13.83 -5.93
CA PHE A 108 -12.92 -13.60 -4.63
C PHE A 108 -13.05 -14.88 -3.79
N GLY A 109 -12.60 -16.03 -4.29
CA GLY A 109 -12.65 -17.31 -3.58
C GLY A 109 -14.05 -17.93 -3.52
N ASP A 110 -15.04 -17.35 -4.19
CA ASP A 110 -16.41 -17.85 -4.35
C ASP A 110 -16.72 -18.29 -5.80
N GLY A 111 -15.67 -18.41 -6.63
CA GLY A 111 -15.77 -18.73 -8.05
C GLY A 111 -15.96 -17.51 -8.95
N ILE A 112 -16.19 -16.32 -8.38
CA ILE A 112 -16.25 -15.07 -9.14
C ILE A 112 -14.84 -14.51 -9.31
N LYS A 113 -14.50 -14.18 -10.56
CA LYS A 113 -13.29 -13.47 -10.94
C LYS A 113 -13.65 -12.20 -11.69
N GLN A 114 -13.00 -11.09 -11.35
CA GLN A 114 -13.21 -9.81 -12.02
C GLN A 114 -11.87 -9.20 -12.41
N LYS A 115 -11.79 -8.69 -13.64
CA LYS A 115 -10.66 -7.88 -14.11
C LYS A 115 -10.94 -6.39 -13.86
N PHE A 116 -9.90 -5.64 -13.48
CA PHE A 116 -9.99 -4.22 -13.11
C PHE A 116 -9.31 -3.34 -14.14
N ASP A 117 -10.00 -3.03 -15.23
CA ASP A 117 -9.50 -2.24 -16.37
C ASP A 117 -10.44 -1.09 -16.75
N ALA A 118 -10.92 -0.34 -15.75
CA ALA A 118 -11.79 0.84 -15.85
C ALA A 118 -13.26 0.59 -16.26
N VAL A 119 -13.68 -0.66 -16.39
CA VAL A 119 -15.07 -1.02 -16.70
C VAL A 119 -15.86 -1.28 -15.40
N THR A 120 -17.15 -0.93 -15.40
CA THR A 120 -18.12 -1.31 -14.35
C THR A 120 -18.06 -2.82 -14.08
N PRO A 121 -18.09 -3.28 -12.81
CA PRO A 121 -18.12 -4.70 -12.51
C PRO A 121 -19.23 -5.42 -13.28
N LEU A 122 -18.93 -6.62 -13.76
CA LEU A 122 -19.93 -7.47 -14.43
C LEU A 122 -20.87 -8.14 -13.42
N ASP A 123 -20.41 -8.29 -12.17
CA ASP A 123 -21.18 -8.91 -11.09
C ASP A 123 -21.81 -7.84 -10.17
N PRO A 124 -23.14 -7.88 -9.94
CA PRO A 124 -23.83 -6.89 -9.12
C PRO A 124 -23.50 -6.97 -7.62
N SER A 125 -22.85 -8.04 -7.15
CA SER A 125 -22.39 -8.17 -5.76
C SER A 125 -21.09 -7.42 -5.46
N ILE A 126 -20.46 -6.83 -6.49
CA ILE A 126 -19.24 -6.03 -6.39
C ILE A 126 -19.61 -4.55 -6.44
N GLY A 127 -19.33 -3.82 -5.36
CA GLY A 127 -19.36 -2.36 -5.37
C GLY A 127 -18.01 -1.81 -5.81
N PHE A 128 -18.03 -0.76 -6.63
CA PHE A 128 -16.84 -0.23 -7.27
C PHE A 128 -16.73 1.28 -7.10
N TYR A 129 -15.59 1.71 -6.58
CA TYR A 129 -15.25 3.11 -6.37
C TYR A 129 -13.87 3.36 -6.97
N GLN A 130 -13.81 4.15 -8.04
CA GLN A 130 -12.53 4.66 -8.53
C GLN A 130 -12.06 5.75 -7.56
N ILE A 131 -10.95 5.53 -6.86
CA ILE A 131 -10.49 6.49 -5.86
C ILE A 131 -9.30 7.32 -6.36
N PHE A 132 -8.36 6.73 -7.10
CA PHE A 132 -7.09 7.41 -7.36
C PHE A 132 -6.71 7.30 -8.83
N SER A 133 -6.82 8.37 -9.64
CA SER A 133 -6.24 8.43 -10.99
C SER A 133 -5.60 9.81 -11.19
N GLY A 134 -4.27 9.87 -11.29
CA GLY A 134 -3.54 11.13 -11.47
C GLY A 134 -3.60 12.09 -10.27
N VAL A 135 -3.97 11.59 -9.09
CA VAL A 135 -4.11 12.40 -7.86
C VAL A 135 -2.86 12.27 -7.00
N ILE A 136 -2.23 13.42 -6.71
CA ILE A 136 -1.23 13.59 -5.64
C ILE A 136 -1.90 13.21 -4.33
N GLN A 137 -1.48 12.10 -3.71
CA GLN A 137 -2.00 11.72 -2.41
C GLN A 137 -1.61 12.77 -1.38
N THR A 138 -2.63 13.51 -0.94
CA THR A 138 -2.57 14.47 0.14
C THR A 138 -3.43 13.95 1.26
N TYR A 139 -2.83 13.87 2.45
CA TYR A 139 -3.50 13.37 3.63
C TYR A 139 -4.86 14.02 3.83
N ILE A 140 -5.89 13.21 4.06
CA ILE A 140 -7.16 13.66 4.64
C ILE A 140 -7.15 13.27 6.11
N VAL A 141 -7.09 14.30 6.95
CA VAL A 141 -7.47 14.28 8.36
C VAL A 141 -8.61 15.26 8.49
N ASN A 142 -9.83 14.72 8.66
CA ASN A 142 -11.10 15.37 8.97
C ASN A 142 -11.21 16.88 8.59
N GLY A 143 -11.64 17.16 7.35
CA GLY A 143 -12.15 18.48 6.99
C GLY A 143 -11.13 19.54 6.57
N THR A 144 -9.85 19.19 6.32
CA THR A 144 -8.97 20.13 5.60
C THR A 144 -8.25 19.49 4.41
N TYR A 145 -8.72 19.85 3.22
CA TYR A 145 -8.26 19.34 1.93
C TYR A 145 -6.98 20.04 1.44
N ASN A 146 -6.10 19.24 0.83
CA ASN A 146 -4.95 19.60 -0.01
C ASN A 146 -3.76 20.29 0.70
N VAL A 147 -2.63 19.60 0.77
CA VAL A 147 -1.32 20.19 1.11
C VAL A 147 -0.38 20.03 -0.10
N PRO A 148 0.25 21.09 -0.62
CA PRO A 148 1.28 20.93 -1.65
C PRO A 148 2.43 20.05 -1.11
N GLY A 149 2.73 18.95 -1.82
CA GLY A 149 3.72 17.96 -1.43
C GLY A 149 3.11 16.56 -1.30
N SER A 150 3.06 15.79 -2.38
CA SER A 150 2.65 14.39 -2.33
C SER A 150 3.62 13.60 -1.45
N ALA A 151 3.07 12.77 -0.56
CA ALA A 151 3.81 11.67 0.02
C ALA A 151 4.38 10.75 -1.09
N PHE A 152 3.57 10.53 -2.14
CA PHE A 152 3.91 9.78 -3.36
C PHE A 152 2.89 10.11 -4.47
N THR A 153 3.24 9.78 -5.70
CA THR A 153 2.35 9.86 -6.87
C THR A 153 2.11 8.47 -7.41
N LEU A 154 0.85 8.15 -7.73
CA LEU A 154 0.48 6.95 -8.47
C LEU A 154 0.27 7.34 -9.94
N ASN A 155 0.94 6.66 -10.85
CA ASN A 155 0.84 6.91 -12.29
C ASN A 155 -0.32 6.15 -12.96
N ASN A 156 -1.00 5.28 -12.22
CA ASN A 156 -2.16 4.51 -12.68
C ASN A 156 -3.34 4.66 -11.74
N THR A 157 -4.47 4.09 -12.16
CA THR A 157 -5.65 4.05 -11.32
C THR A 157 -5.48 3.02 -10.21
N VAL A 158 -5.89 3.36 -8.99
CA VAL A 158 -6.13 2.38 -7.92
C VAL A 158 -7.62 2.39 -7.58
N TYR A 159 -8.23 1.21 -7.65
CA TYR A 159 -9.63 0.98 -7.39
C TYR A 159 -9.83 0.56 -5.95
N VAL A 160 -10.94 0.95 -5.34
CA VAL A 160 -11.39 0.39 -4.07
C VAL A 160 -12.75 -0.26 -4.28
N MET A 161 -12.94 -1.40 -3.64
CA MET A 161 -14.15 -2.17 -3.82
C MET A 161 -14.72 -2.75 -2.55
N THR A 162 -16.04 -2.99 -2.64
CA THR A 162 -16.80 -3.82 -1.73
C THR A 162 -17.17 -5.15 -2.42
N LYS A 163 -17.38 -6.21 -1.66
CA LYS A 163 -17.96 -7.48 -2.14
C LYS A 163 -18.91 -8.03 -1.10
N THR A 164 -20.12 -8.36 -1.51
CA THR A 164 -21.05 -9.15 -0.67
C THR A 164 -21.02 -10.62 -1.09
N TYR A 165 -20.95 -11.49 -0.11
CA TYR A 165 -20.97 -12.94 -0.25
C TYR A 165 -22.29 -13.51 0.26
N SER A 166 -22.63 -14.72 -0.18
CA SER A 166 -23.85 -15.42 0.26
C SER A 166 -23.75 -15.96 1.70
N ASN A 167 -22.55 -16.01 2.28
CA ASN A 167 -22.29 -16.52 3.63
C ASN A 167 -20.96 -15.99 4.18
N ALA A 168 -20.78 -16.14 5.50
CA ALA A 168 -19.57 -15.72 6.21
C ALA A 168 -18.46 -16.78 6.32
N SER A 169 -18.45 -17.81 5.46
CA SER A 169 -17.35 -18.78 5.45
C SER A 169 -16.01 -18.09 5.13
N ASN A 170 -14.90 -18.67 5.59
CA ASN A 170 -13.59 -18.16 5.23
C ASN A 170 -13.37 -18.26 3.72
N LYS A 171 -12.93 -17.17 3.10
CA LYS A 171 -12.58 -17.09 1.68
C LYS A 171 -11.16 -16.58 1.56
N THR A 172 -10.43 -17.11 0.58
CA THR A 172 -9.14 -16.53 0.17
C THR A 172 -9.38 -15.67 -1.05
N ILE A 173 -9.11 -14.38 -0.91
CA ILE A 173 -9.09 -13.45 -2.04
C ILE A 173 -7.67 -13.47 -2.61
N THR A 174 -7.57 -13.64 -3.93
CA THR A 174 -6.30 -13.61 -4.66
C THR A 174 -6.29 -12.45 -5.64
N VAL A 175 -5.27 -11.60 -5.58
CA VAL A 175 -5.11 -10.44 -6.46
C VAL A 175 -3.94 -10.69 -7.39
N TYR A 176 -4.24 -11.02 -8.63
CA TYR A 176 -3.25 -11.14 -9.70
C TYR A 176 -2.97 -9.75 -10.28
N HIS A 177 -1.72 -9.32 -10.32
CA HIS A 177 -1.36 -7.94 -10.69
C HIS A 177 -0.26 -7.85 -11.74
N ASN A 178 -0.24 -6.69 -12.42
CA ASN A 178 0.73 -6.37 -13.48
C ASN A 178 1.96 -5.60 -13.00
N ASP A 179 2.12 -5.41 -11.69
CA ASP A 179 3.21 -4.61 -11.09
C ASP A 179 3.12 -3.10 -11.36
N ASN A 180 1.91 -2.60 -11.64
CA ASN A 180 1.62 -1.18 -11.67
C ASN A 180 1.86 -0.51 -10.30
N ASP A 181 1.88 0.84 -10.27
CA ASP A 181 1.94 1.54 -9.00
C ASP A 181 0.76 1.10 -8.13
N TYR A 182 1.06 0.83 -6.87
CA TYR A 182 0.09 0.30 -5.94
C TYR A 182 0.19 0.99 -4.60
N TYR A 183 -0.98 1.18 -4.01
CA TYR A 183 -1.13 1.61 -2.65
C TYR A 183 -1.98 0.57 -1.94
N LEU A 184 -1.37 -0.24 -1.05
CA LEU A 184 -2.10 -1.15 -0.20
C LEU A 184 -2.91 -0.33 0.80
N TYR A 185 -4.23 -0.34 0.64
CA TYR A 185 -5.17 0.46 1.40
C TYR A 185 -6.46 -0.30 1.61
N ASN A 186 -6.98 -0.21 2.82
CA ASN A 186 -8.30 -0.68 3.18
C ASN A 186 -8.85 0.33 4.19
N ASP A 187 -10.10 0.75 4.03
CA ASP A 187 -10.78 1.61 5.00
C ASP A 187 -12.29 1.36 4.93
N ASN A 188 -13.16 2.34 5.15
CA ASN A 188 -14.59 2.20 4.86
C ASN A 188 -14.90 2.83 3.49
N ALA A 189 -15.55 2.08 2.59
CA ALA A 189 -15.77 2.58 1.23
C ALA A 189 -16.84 3.70 1.16
N ASN A 190 -17.73 3.78 2.15
CA ASN A 190 -18.92 4.64 2.09
C ASN A 190 -18.99 5.78 3.11
N GLY A 191 -17.92 6.04 3.89
CA GLY A 191 -17.86 7.14 4.88
C GLY A 191 -18.88 7.06 6.03
N THR A 192 -19.87 6.18 5.91
CA THR A 192 -20.62 5.62 7.01
C THR A 192 -19.64 4.72 7.73
N PRO A 193 -19.44 4.88 9.05
CA PRO A 193 -18.68 3.93 9.84
C PRO A 193 -19.29 2.54 9.65
N GLY A 194 -18.75 1.78 8.69
CA GLY A 194 -19.31 0.54 8.22
C GLY A 194 -19.23 -0.47 9.35
N THR A 195 -20.34 -1.13 9.61
CA THR A 195 -20.48 -2.22 10.58
C THR A 195 -19.44 -3.32 10.31
N GLU A 196 -18.34 -3.28 11.06
CA GLU A 196 -17.60 -4.40 11.66
C GLU A 196 -16.84 -5.43 10.79
N THR A 197 -16.82 -5.38 9.44
CA THR A 197 -16.20 -6.50 8.67
C THR A 197 -14.75 -6.31 8.23
N SER A 198 -14.19 -5.08 8.21
CA SER A 198 -12.74 -4.88 8.00
C SER A 198 -11.88 -5.52 9.10
N HIS A 199 -12.53 -5.93 10.20
CA HIS A 199 -11.90 -6.64 11.30
C HIS A 199 -11.45 -8.07 11.00
N LEU A 200 -11.89 -8.61 9.88
CA LEU A 200 -11.79 -10.03 9.58
C LEU A 200 -10.79 -10.33 8.47
N LEU A 201 -10.12 -9.30 7.94
CA LEU A 201 -8.98 -9.50 7.04
C LEU A 201 -7.82 -10.11 7.82
N SER A 202 -7.28 -11.19 7.27
CA SER A 202 -6.24 -12.00 7.89
C SER A 202 -5.28 -12.57 6.83
N ASN A 203 -4.14 -13.09 7.28
CA ASN A 203 -3.21 -13.89 6.47
C ASN A 203 -2.75 -13.22 5.16
N LEU A 204 -2.37 -11.95 5.22
CA LEU A 204 -1.78 -11.24 4.08
C LEU A 204 -0.45 -11.91 3.68
N ARG A 205 -0.32 -12.32 2.42
CA ARG A 205 0.81 -13.12 1.93
C ARG A 205 1.05 -12.98 0.43
N GLY A 206 2.24 -13.35 -0.01
CA GLY A 206 2.61 -13.42 -1.43
C GLY A 206 3.43 -12.21 -1.90
N HIS A 207 3.20 -11.78 -3.13
CA HIS A 207 3.95 -10.73 -3.81
C HIS A 207 3.05 -9.51 -3.97
N LEU A 208 3.42 -8.38 -3.36
CA LEU A 208 2.81 -7.11 -3.75
C LEU A 208 3.43 -6.64 -5.08
N PRO A 209 2.74 -5.75 -5.83
CA PRO A 209 3.33 -5.08 -6.99
C PRO A 209 4.73 -4.52 -6.71
N ILE A 210 5.70 -4.71 -7.63
CA ILE A 210 7.06 -4.13 -7.48
C ILE A 210 6.97 -2.63 -7.21
N HIS A 211 6.09 -1.93 -7.92
CA HIS A 211 5.87 -0.49 -7.75
C HIS A 211 4.91 -0.15 -6.61
N THR A 212 4.88 -0.93 -5.53
CA THR A 212 4.12 -0.55 -4.32
C THR A 212 4.72 0.72 -3.71
N LYS A 213 3.98 1.84 -3.82
CA LYS A 213 4.36 3.18 -3.35
C LYS A 213 3.95 3.47 -1.93
N GLY A 214 2.84 2.87 -1.49
CA GLY A 214 2.32 3.10 -0.15
C GLY A 214 1.79 1.81 0.46
N ILE A 215 1.90 1.74 1.78
CA ILE A 215 1.26 0.68 2.56
C ILE A 215 0.54 1.33 3.74
N HIS A 216 -0.72 0.99 3.91
CA HIS A 216 -1.57 1.46 4.99
C HIS A 216 -2.29 0.30 5.65
N PHE A 217 -2.16 0.22 6.97
CA PHE A 217 -2.88 -0.72 7.80
C PHE A 217 -3.82 0.00 8.77
N THR A 218 -4.84 -0.73 9.18
CA THR A 218 -5.89 -0.27 10.09
C THR A 218 -5.97 -1.16 11.34
N SER A 219 -6.38 -0.59 12.48
CA SER A 219 -6.47 -1.33 13.75
C SER A 219 -7.54 -2.41 13.76
N THR A 220 -8.41 -2.44 12.75
CA THR A 220 -9.52 -3.38 12.71
C THR A 220 -9.04 -4.79 12.38
N GLN A 221 -8.06 -4.91 11.49
CA GLN A 221 -7.59 -6.18 10.93
C GLN A 221 -6.90 -7.09 11.95
N GLN A 222 -6.81 -8.38 11.60
CA GLN A 222 -6.08 -9.35 12.41
C GLN A 222 -4.56 -9.12 12.31
N ALA A 223 -3.82 -9.54 13.34
CA ALA A 223 -2.35 -9.42 13.36
C ALA A 223 -1.67 -10.16 12.19
N SER A 224 -2.28 -11.23 11.66
CA SER A 224 -1.78 -11.97 10.50
C SER A 224 -1.99 -11.24 9.16
N PHE A 225 -2.80 -10.19 9.13
CA PHE A 225 -2.84 -9.23 8.02
C PHE A 225 -1.84 -8.08 8.26
N ASN A 226 -1.79 -7.58 9.48
CA ASN A 226 -0.90 -6.49 9.91
C ASN A 226 0.55 -6.98 10.15
N THR A 227 1.14 -7.58 9.14
CA THR A 227 2.51 -8.10 9.18
C THR A 227 3.16 -8.09 7.81
N PHE A 228 4.48 -8.07 7.78
CA PHE A 228 5.26 -8.30 6.57
C PHE A 228 5.83 -9.72 6.46
N ALA A 229 5.63 -10.57 7.47
CA ALA A 229 6.33 -11.86 7.59
C ALA A 229 6.07 -12.82 6.41
N ASN A 230 4.89 -12.73 5.79
CA ASN A 230 4.49 -13.60 4.68
C ASN A 230 4.51 -12.89 3.32
N LEU A 231 5.07 -11.68 3.26
CA LEU A 231 5.22 -10.91 2.02
C LEU A 231 6.66 -11.00 1.52
N ASN A 232 6.83 -11.05 0.19
CA ASN A 232 8.15 -10.96 -0.42
C ASN A 232 8.63 -9.49 -0.49
N LEU A 233 9.05 -8.95 0.66
CA LEU A 233 9.49 -7.55 0.79
C LEU A 233 10.62 -7.17 -0.18
N SER A 234 11.51 -8.12 -0.51
CA SER A 234 12.72 -7.86 -1.31
C SER A 234 12.41 -7.27 -2.70
N GLU A 235 11.20 -7.50 -3.21
CA GLU A 235 10.79 -7.08 -4.55
C GLU A 235 10.27 -5.64 -4.61
N PHE A 236 9.77 -5.09 -3.51
CA PHE A 236 9.12 -3.77 -3.52
C PHE A 236 9.60 -2.80 -2.43
N PHE A 237 10.39 -3.24 -1.44
CA PHE A 237 10.74 -2.38 -0.28
C PHE A 237 11.43 -1.06 -0.66
N GLN A 238 12.18 -1.04 -1.77
CA GLN A 238 12.82 0.18 -2.30
C GLN A 238 11.81 1.17 -2.89
N ASN A 239 10.60 0.74 -3.22
CA ASN A 239 9.59 1.58 -3.86
C ASN A 239 8.59 2.18 -2.87
N VAL A 240 8.61 1.74 -1.60
CA VAL A 240 7.70 2.24 -0.57
C VAL A 240 8.13 3.63 -0.13
N GLU A 241 7.26 4.60 -0.40
CA GLU A 241 7.42 6.01 -0.07
C GLU A 241 6.49 6.44 1.08
N PHE A 242 5.43 5.66 1.35
CA PHE A 242 4.47 5.92 2.43
C PHE A 242 4.21 4.70 3.28
N PHE A 243 4.18 4.90 4.61
CA PHE A 243 3.72 3.91 5.56
C PHE A 243 2.70 4.51 6.54
N GLY A 244 1.54 3.88 6.65
CA GLY A 244 0.46 4.33 7.52
C GLY A 244 -0.05 3.23 8.45
N MET A 245 -0.41 3.65 9.66
CA MET A 245 -1.12 2.87 10.67
C MET A 245 -2.23 3.75 11.25
N ARG A 246 -3.48 3.50 10.85
CA ARG A 246 -4.65 4.22 11.38
C ARG A 246 -5.54 3.32 12.21
N TRP A 247 -6.38 3.96 13.01
CA TRP A 247 -7.57 3.33 13.59
C TRP A 247 -8.70 3.26 12.55
N GLY A 248 -9.49 2.18 12.57
CA GLY A 248 -10.71 2.10 11.73
C GLY A 248 -12.01 2.46 12.45
N TYR A 249 -12.01 2.59 13.79
CA TYR A 249 -13.20 2.96 14.57
C TYR A 249 -12.87 3.51 15.96
N THR A 250 -13.77 4.33 16.53
CA THR A 250 -13.68 4.85 17.90
C THR A 250 -13.56 3.72 18.90
N SER A 251 -12.52 3.74 19.76
CA SER A 251 -12.13 2.76 20.79
C SER A 251 -11.20 1.59 20.42
N ASN A 252 -10.95 1.26 19.15
CA ASN A 252 -10.05 0.14 18.80
C ASN A 252 -8.58 0.57 18.70
N PHE A 253 -7.80 0.18 19.70
CA PHE A 253 -6.35 0.38 19.74
C PHE A 253 -5.63 -0.48 18.70
N PHE A 254 -4.55 0.03 18.11
CA PHE A 254 -3.72 -0.73 17.18
C PHE A 254 -2.76 -1.65 17.97
N THR A 255 -3.29 -2.76 18.48
CA THR A 255 -2.55 -3.76 19.26
C THR A 255 -2.14 -4.99 18.44
N ASN A 256 -2.82 -5.22 17.32
CA ASN A 256 -2.70 -6.45 16.54
C ASN A 256 -1.76 -6.24 15.35
N TYR A 257 -0.45 -6.38 15.56
CA TYR A 257 0.54 -6.28 14.48
C TYR A 257 1.83 -7.02 14.74
N ASN A 258 2.55 -7.27 13.65
CA ASN A 258 3.89 -7.85 13.66
C ASN A 258 4.73 -7.34 12.48
N PHE A 259 5.09 -6.05 12.49
CA PHE A 259 5.91 -5.43 11.45
C PHE A 259 7.42 -5.49 11.72
N GLY A 260 7.82 -5.76 12.98
CA GLY A 260 9.19 -5.51 13.41
C GLY A 260 9.56 -4.03 13.29
N VAL A 261 10.83 -3.77 12.96
CA VAL A 261 11.32 -2.42 12.64
C VAL A 261 11.19 -2.20 11.14
N LEU A 262 10.61 -1.07 10.73
CA LEU A 262 10.51 -0.71 9.31
C LEU A 262 11.90 -0.50 8.69
N THR A 263 12.13 -1.03 7.50
CA THR A 263 13.44 -0.89 6.81
C THR A 263 13.32 -0.24 5.43
N PHE A 264 12.21 0.46 5.17
CA PHE A 264 11.96 1.12 3.90
C PHE A 264 12.86 2.37 3.76
N PRO A 265 13.84 2.39 2.83
CA PRO A 265 14.84 3.45 2.76
C PRO A 265 14.30 4.75 2.14
N ASN A 266 13.23 4.66 1.34
CA ASN A 266 12.70 5.76 0.54
C ASN A 266 11.43 6.38 1.13
N ILE A 267 11.18 6.18 2.43
CA ILE A 267 10.04 6.76 3.13
C ILE A 267 10.09 8.28 3.04
N LYS A 268 9.04 8.85 2.46
CA LYS A 268 8.74 10.28 2.39
C LYS A 268 7.66 10.69 3.38
N ALA A 269 6.83 9.74 3.79
CA ALA A 269 5.68 10.04 4.63
C ALA A 269 5.35 8.89 5.59
N ILE A 270 5.06 9.25 6.84
CA ILE A 270 4.58 8.31 7.86
C ILE A 270 3.30 8.82 8.52
N ASP A 271 2.36 7.93 8.74
CA ASP A 271 1.11 8.22 9.43
C ASP A 271 0.90 7.25 10.59
N PHE A 272 0.89 7.77 11.81
CA PHE A 272 0.54 7.02 13.03
C PHE A 272 -0.71 7.64 13.66
N GLY A 273 -1.82 7.59 12.92
CA GLY A 273 -3.16 7.95 13.36
C GLY A 273 -3.84 6.92 14.28
N ALA A 274 -3.14 5.90 14.76
CA ALA A 274 -3.66 4.89 15.67
C ALA A 274 -3.72 5.36 17.13
N ASN A 275 -4.80 5.05 17.85
CA ASN A 275 -4.78 5.08 19.32
C ASN A 275 -3.99 3.87 19.84
N ARG A 276 -3.26 4.04 20.94
CA ARG A 276 -2.66 2.94 21.69
C ARG A 276 -2.74 3.12 23.20
N THR A 277 -2.45 2.03 23.91
CA THR A 277 -2.26 1.97 25.37
C THR A 277 -0.83 2.37 25.82
N THR A 278 0.10 2.58 24.89
CA THR A 278 1.52 2.90 25.15
C THR A 278 2.02 4.03 24.25
N ASN A 279 2.79 4.98 24.79
CA ASN A 279 3.18 6.23 24.12
C ASN A 279 4.32 6.14 23.07
N ASP A 280 4.78 4.97 22.64
CA ASP A 280 6.04 4.84 21.87
C ASP A 280 5.91 4.15 20.49
N LEU A 281 4.71 4.02 19.90
CA LEU A 281 4.53 3.20 18.68
C LEU A 281 5.44 3.63 17.54
N VAL A 282 5.57 4.93 17.32
CA VAL A 282 6.45 5.49 16.28
C VAL A 282 7.88 4.99 16.48
N LYS A 283 8.41 5.04 17.70
CA LYS A 283 9.77 4.58 18.02
C LYS A 283 9.91 3.07 17.95
N ILE A 284 8.89 2.31 18.36
CA ILE A 284 8.90 0.84 18.26
C ILE A 284 8.98 0.41 16.80
N ILE A 285 8.15 1.00 15.95
CA ILE A 285 8.03 0.65 14.53
C ILE A 285 9.20 1.24 13.73
N ALA A 286 9.63 2.46 14.04
CA ALA A 286 10.82 3.05 13.46
C ALA A 286 12.12 2.50 14.07
N GLY A 287 12.09 1.76 15.18
CA GLY A 287 13.30 1.29 15.87
C GLY A 287 14.26 2.41 16.32
N THR A 288 13.84 3.68 16.32
CA THR A 288 14.65 4.85 16.67
C THR A 288 13.76 6.03 17.03
N ALA A 289 14.29 6.95 17.83
CA ALA A 289 13.71 8.28 18.05
C ALA A 289 14.22 9.30 17.01
N ASP A 290 15.33 9.03 16.34
CA ASP A 290 15.90 9.89 15.31
C ASP A 290 15.33 9.55 13.92
N LEU A 291 14.10 10.00 13.68
CA LEU A 291 13.41 9.77 12.39
C LEU A 291 14.13 10.42 11.23
N VAL A 292 14.81 11.55 11.47
CA VAL A 292 15.52 12.33 10.45
C VAL A 292 16.73 11.55 9.94
N ALA A 293 17.53 10.99 10.84
CA ALA A 293 18.67 10.15 10.46
C ALA A 293 18.23 8.87 9.74
N LYS A 294 17.11 8.27 10.16
CA LYS A 294 16.62 7.02 9.59
C LYS A 294 15.95 7.18 8.23
N TYR A 295 15.16 8.24 8.05
CA TYR A 295 14.38 8.49 6.83
C TYR A 295 14.80 9.82 6.22
N PRO A 296 15.92 9.86 5.46
CA PRO A 296 16.48 11.11 4.92
C PRO A 296 15.56 11.80 3.90
N HIS A 297 14.56 11.09 3.37
CA HIS A 297 13.58 11.61 2.42
C HIS A 297 12.26 12.01 3.08
N LEU A 298 12.14 11.91 4.41
CA LEU A 298 10.91 12.21 5.14
C LEU A 298 10.54 13.70 5.00
N ILE A 299 9.33 13.95 4.52
CA ILE A 299 8.76 15.28 4.33
C ILE A 299 7.37 15.43 4.94
N SER A 300 6.72 14.32 5.30
CA SER A 300 5.37 14.33 5.88
C SER A 300 5.25 13.42 7.09
N ILE A 301 4.67 13.94 8.17
CA ILE A 301 4.35 13.17 9.37
C ILE A 301 2.91 13.46 9.80
N GLY A 302 2.13 12.40 10.00
CA GLY A 302 0.87 12.42 10.75
C GLY A 302 1.02 11.65 12.06
N LEU A 303 0.64 12.24 13.20
CA LEU A 303 0.65 11.61 14.52
C LEU A 303 -0.68 11.86 15.25
N LYS A 304 -1.13 10.90 16.05
CA LYS A 304 -1.94 11.24 17.22
C LYS A 304 -1.06 11.76 18.34
N GLN A 305 -1.60 12.66 19.17
CA GLN A 305 -0.85 13.23 20.30
C GLN A 305 -0.29 12.17 21.25
N SER A 306 -1.03 11.08 21.49
CA SER A 306 -0.57 9.96 22.33
C SER A 306 0.60 9.17 21.75
N GLN A 307 0.99 9.42 20.51
CA GLN A 307 2.12 8.77 19.85
C GLN A 307 3.39 9.64 19.86
N TYR A 308 3.29 10.88 20.38
CA TYR A 308 4.44 11.75 20.55
C TYR A 308 5.17 11.43 21.85
N THR A 309 6.50 11.42 21.78
CA THR A 309 7.37 11.40 22.95
C THR A 309 8.41 12.52 22.89
N PRO A 310 8.84 13.06 24.05
CA PRO A 310 9.83 14.13 24.11
C PRO A 310 11.16 13.90 23.40
N ASP A 311 11.57 12.64 23.27
CA ASP A 311 12.82 12.21 22.64
C ASP A 311 12.72 12.03 21.12
N LEU A 312 11.53 12.11 20.53
CA LEU A 312 11.34 12.03 19.08
C LEU A 312 11.98 13.26 18.41
N ASN A 313 12.89 13.03 17.45
CA ASN A 313 13.51 14.09 16.68
C ASN A 313 12.61 14.48 15.49
N LEU A 314 12.04 15.68 15.55
CA LEU A 314 11.18 16.25 14.50
C LEU A 314 11.86 17.36 13.69
N ALA A 315 13.18 17.54 13.80
CA ALA A 315 13.95 18.53 13.03
C ALA A 315 14.15 18.12 11.56
N ILE A 316 13.05 18.01 10.82
CA ILE A 316 13.00 17.50 9.45
C ILE A 316 13.32 18.62 8.46
N ALA A 317 14.35 18.42 7.64
CA ALA A 317 14.88 19.43 6.72
C ALA A 317 13.83 20.03 5.77
N ASN A 318 12.99 19.18 5.20
CA ASN A 318 12.04 19.57 4.15
C ASN A 318 10.61 19.20 4.54
N VAL A 319 10.22 19.47 5.79
CA VAL A 319 8.86 19.16 6.24
C VAL A 319 7.83 19.96 5.43
N GLN A 320 7.12 19.25 4.57
CA GLN A 320 6.00 19.77 3.79
C GLN A 320 4.68 19.60 4.54
N GLN A 321 4.61 18.62 5.44
CA GLN A 321 3.41 18.37 6.21
C GLN A 321 3.72 17.83 7.61
N PHE A 322 3.15 18.49 8.62
CA PHE A 322 3.08 17.95 9.97
C PHE A 322 1.65 18.07 10.48
N ILE A 323 1.03 16.94 10.81
CA ILE A 323 -0.31 16.91 11.37
C ILE A 323 -0.26 16.18 12.70
N MET A 324 -0.72 16.86 13.74
CA MET A 324 -1.00 16.24 15.03
C MET A 324 -2.46 16.46 15.42
N GLY A 325 -3.24 15.38 15.29
CA GLY A 325 -4.68 15.39 15.56
C GLY A 325 -4.99 15.08 17.03
N ASN A 326 -5.97 15.80 17.59
CA ASN A 326 -6.64 15.40 18.82
C ASN A 326 -8.00 14.78 18.48
N TYR A 327 -8.10 13.46 18.57
CA TYR A 327 -9.31 12.74 18.17
C TYR A 327 -10.16 12.29 19.36
N GLU A 328 -9.70 12.51 20.59
CA GLU A 328 -10.41 12.10 21.80
C GLU A 328 -10.26 13.15 22.90
N THR A 329 -11.35 13.41 23.62
CA THR A 329 -11.35 14.28 24.80
C THR A 329 -10.45 13.69 25.88
N GLY A 330 -9.31 14.33 26.17
CA GLY A 330 -8.50 14.04 27.36
C GLY A 330 -7.01 13.79 27.12
N ASN A 331 -6.59 13.54 25.88
CA ASN A 331 -5.18 13.64 25.52
C ASN A 331 -4.93 15.06 25.01
N ILE A 332 -4.26 15.86 25.83
CA ILE A 332 -3.83 17.21 25.47
C ILE A 332 -2.31 17.17 25.55
N LEU A 333 -1.63 17.43 24.44
CA LEU A 333 -0.20 17.75 24.41
C LEU A 333 0.11 18.70 25.56
N LEU A 334 1.09 18.33 26.39
CA LEU A 334 1.55 19.23 27.43
C LEU A 334 2.12 20.50 26.78
N PRO A 335 1.95 21.70 27.39
CA PRO A 335 2.48 22.94 26.82
C PRO A 335 3.97 22.87 26.43
N ALA A 336 4.78 22.18 27.25
CA ALA A 336 6.21 22.00 26.97
C ALA A 336 6.49 21.13 25.72
N ASP A 337 5.64 20.13 25.46
CA ASP A 337 5.77 19.25 24.28
C ASP A 337 5.34 19.99 23.02
N TYR A 338 4.27 20.77 23.12
CA TYR A 338 3.80 21.65 22.06
C TYR A 338 4.90 22.62 21.60
N ASP A 339 5.56 23.28 22.56
CA ASP A 339 6.68 24.18 22.29
C ASP A 339 7.88 23.45 21.68
N ARG A 340 8.24 22.27 22.22
CA ARG A 340 9.34 21.47 21.69
C ARG A 340 9.12 21.10 20.23
N ILE A 341 7.91 20.66 19.87
CA ILE A 341 7.55 20.29 18.49
C ILE A 341 7.77 21.48 17.55
N LEU A 342 7.22 22.66 17.87
CA LEU A 342 7.33 23.84 17.02
C LEU A 342 8.78 24.30 16.85
N ILE A 343 9.56 24.32 17.93
CA ILE A 343 10.98 24.67 17.89
C ILE A 343 11.77 23.69 17.02
N GLN A 344 11.53 22.38 17.17
CA GLN A 344 12.21 21.36 16.35
C GLN A 344 11.85 21.51 14.87
N LEU A 345 10.56 21.62 14.53
CA LEU A 345 10.12 21.80 13.14
C LEU A 345 10.75 23.04 12.50
N ALA A 346 10.77 24.17 13.21
CA ALA A 346 11.41 25.41 12.73
C ALA A 346 12.92 25.28 12.56
N SER A 347 13.58 24.53 13.45
CA SER A 347 15.04 24.30 13.36
C SER A 347 15.42 23.38 12.20
N GLY A 348 14.54 22.46 11.83
CA GLY A 348 14.73 21.55 10.71
C GLY A 348 14.48 22.23 9.38
N LYS A 349 13.41 23.00 9.24
CA LYS A 349 12.93 23.53 7.97
C LYS A 349 14.00 24.34 7.20
N THR A 350 14.31 23.90 5.98
CA THR A 350 15.29 24.52 5.07
C THR A 350 14.71 25.00 3.74
N ASP A 351 13.55 24.49 3.33
CA ASP A 351 12.87 24.86 2.08
C ASP A 351 11.69 25.80 2.31
N THR A 352 10.93 26.13 1.26
CA THR A 352 9.73 26.99 1.35
C THR A 352 8.43 26.18 1.24
N GLY A 353 7.34 26.73 1.79
CA GLY A 353 6.01 26.12 1.71
C GLY A 353 5.77 25.00 2.73
N GLY A 354 4.59 24.39 2.66
CA GLY A 354 4.14 23.30 3.52
C GLY A 354 3.05 23.70 4.52
N ARG A 355 2.61 22.75 5.34
CA ARG A 355 1.53 22.95 6.30
C ARG A 355 1.76 22.23 7.62
N ILE A 356 1.51 22.94 8.71
CA ILE A 356 1.50 22.42 10.07
C ILE A 356 0.08 22.55 10.62
N VAL A 357 -0.45 21.45 11.16
CA VAL A 357 -1.70 21.42 11.91
C VAL A 357 -1.42 20.77 13.25
N ILE A 358 -1.52 21.52 14.35
CA ILE A 358 -1.39 20.97 15.70
C ILE A 358 -2.64 21.36 16.46
N SER A 359 -3.34 20.38 17.02
CA SER A 359 -4.42 20.64 17.98
C SER A 359 -3.85 20.54 19.40
N GLY A 360 -4.38 21.31 20.35
CA GLY A 360 -3.96 21.33 21.76
C GLY A 360 -2.95 22.44 22.11
N GLY A 361 -2.66 22.59 23.41
CA GLY A 361 -1.71 23.58 23.95
C GLY A 361 -2.36 24.94 24.25
N LEU A 362 -2.58 25.25 25.53
CA LEU A 362 -3.22 26.51 25.95
C LEU A 362 -2.25 27.67 26.20
N SER A 363 -0.93 27.44 26.14
CA SER A 363 0.08 28.47 26.40
C SER A 363 1.39 28.16 25.67
N ARG A 364 1.80 29.07 24.76
CA ARG A 364 3.11 29.01 24.07
C ARG A 364 4.14 29.86 24.80
N THR A 365 5.38 29.45 24.79
CA THR A 365 6.51 30.30 25.19
C THR A 365 6.94 31.26 24.08
N ALA A 366 7.71 32.29 24.42
CA ALA A 366 8.30 33.20 23.45
C ALA A 366 9.18 32.49 22.40
N ALA A 367 9.83 31.37 22.76
CA ALA A 367 10.61 30.56 21.82
C ALA A 367 9.73 29.86 20.78
N SER A 368 8.57 29.37 21.21
CA SER A 368 7.55 28.77 20.35
C SER A 368 6.89 29.80 19.44
N ASP A 369 6.63 31.03 19.93
CA ASP A 369 6.18 32.14 19.10
C ASP A 369 7.22 32.50 18.01
N ALA A 370 8.50 32.57 18.37
CA ALA A 370 9.57 32.81 17.42
C ALA A 370 9.69 31.69 16.38
N ALA A 371 9.53 30.43 16.79
CA ALA A 371 9.52 29.28 15.89
C ALA A 371 8.37 29.37 14.87
N VAL A 372 7.16 29.74 15.32
CA VAL A 372 6.02 29.98 14.41
C VAL A 372 6.32 31.11 13.43
N SER A 373 6.91 32.22 13.88
CA SER A 373 7.33 33.30 12.97
C SER A 373 8.34 32.82 11.92
N THR A 374 9.31 31.98 12.29
CA THR A 374 10.26 31.36 11.36
C THR A 374 9.54 30.50 10.31
N LEU A 375 8.63 29.63 10.74
CA LEU A 375 7.87 28.74 9.85
C LEU A 375 6.99 29.53 8.87
N LEU A 376 6.33 30.59 9.35
CA LEU A 376 5.54 31.50 8.51
C LEU A 376 6.42 32.26 7.51
N ALA A 377 7.61 32.72 7.93
CA ALA A 377 8.58 33.38 7.05
C ALA A 377 9.11 32.43 5.96
N GLN A 378 9.16 31.13 6.24
CA GLN A 378 9.45 30.08 5.26
C GLN A 378 8.23 29.68 4.41
N GLY A 379 7.12 30.41 4.52
CA GLY A 379 5.93 30.22 3.69
C GLY A 379 5.04 29.04 4.11
N MET A 380 5.20 28.51 5.32
CA MET A 380 4.30 27.46 5.83
C MET A 380 2.93 28.04 6.21
N THR A 381 1.88 27.26 6.01
CA THR A 381 0.59 27.49 6.68
C THR A 381 0.63 26.83 8.05
N VAL A 382 0.45 27.60 9.13
CA VAL A 382 0.46 27.07 10.51
C VAL A 382 -0.93 27.23 11.12
N GLN A 383 -1.59 26.10 11.38
CA GLN A 383 -2.89 26.03 12.03
C GLN A 383 -2.74 25.40 13.41
N LEU A 384 -3.11 26.17 14.43
CA LEU A 384 -2.97 25.81 15.84
C LEU A 384 -4.39 25.86 16.45
N ASN A 385 -4.92 24.71 16.84
CA ASN A 385 -6.32 24.56 17.28
C ASN A 385 -6.47 24.29 18.77
#